data_AF-A0A8H5PSZ1-F1
#
_entry.id   AF-A0A8H5PSZ1-F1
#
_cell.length_a   1.000
_cell.length_b   1.000
_cell.length_c   1.000
_cell.angle_alpha   90.00
_cell.angle_beta   90.00
_cell.angle_gamma   90.00
#
_symmetry.space_group_name_H-M   'P 1'
#
loop_
_entity.id
_entity.type
_entity.pdbx_description
1 polymer ?
#
loop_
_entity_poly.entity_id
_entity_poly.type
_entity_poly.pdbx_seq_one_letter_code
_entity_poly.pdbx_strand_id
1 'polypeptide(L)'
;MSGASLPGERFSLVASFYGPGNIASWLCMVVSVMTTWCLNAEYRRKDSISADLVAVLAVPGVAAGHAIYMLFFGNSAHESILHLFTSTDSEVVKHAAAAEAALDVCETFSAIALLLVFVSMFFGLLKRTLAVVAVGLLAFSTEAVVFTQMRGVSVSDTNLTRPFLFNFFEVMVSLVVFVAVWLTVFSSLIMSLRLGIVEQPEEEIETESVDTELEIEVRAALRGQAIDIDSAVRWENQLQSTRALQLTEENARHGNPMRSLTLLSIFSLPLLFFASLASMSTPLGALGETSFISSPNSGAPVLFFVPRTTTDITELDQMVSLCVGIITLLFSLWDTFKSQKKEESRALQKTREQAARRGRNSRQRRLNAGLYFLRQVNDELDETTDEARKQELLDKRNLIMVELFRMVGS
;
A
#
# COMPACT_ATOMS: atom_id res chain seq x y z
N MET A 1 -45.06 18.62 33.10
CA MET A 1 -43.84 18.74 33.94
C MET A 1 -42.80 17.85 33.30
N SER A 2 -41.82 18.44 32.62
CA SER A 2 -40.79 17.72 31.88
C SER A 2 -39.81 17.07 32.86
N GLY A 3 -39.94 15.76 33.07
CA GLY A 3 -38.88 14.96 33.65
C GLY A 3 -37.75 14.84 32.65
N ALA A 4 -36.90 15.87 32.55
CA ALA A 4 -35.63 15.74 31.86
C ALA A 4 -34.79 14.78 32.70
N SER A 5 -34.69 13.53 32.24
CA SER A 5 -33.73 12.58 32.80
C SER A 5 -32.34 13.20 32.76
N LEU A 6 -31.56 12.99 33.82
CA LEU A 6 -30.19 13.49 33.89
C LEU A 6 -29.41 12.95 32.67
N PRO A 7 -28.54 13.74 32.02
CA PRO A 7 -27.86 13.31 30.80
C PRO A 7 -27.07 12.00 30.94
N GLY A 8 -26.67 11.62 32.16
CA GLY A 8 -26.05 10.32 32.45
C GLY A 8 -27.02 9.13 32.46
N GLU A 9 -28.30 9.31 32.81
CA GLU A 9 -29.28 8.21 32.86
C GLU A 9 -29.63 7.67 31.47
N ARG A 10 -29.55 8.51 30.43
CA ARG A 10 -29.78 8.10 29.05
C ARG A 10 -28.80 7.01 28.60
N PHE A 11 -27.54 7.12 29.00
CA PHE A 11 -26.48 6.23 28.51
C PHE A 11 -26.25 5.03 29.43
N SER A 12 -27.11 4.80 30.43
CA SER A 12 -26.90 3.74 31.44
C SER A 12 -26.94 2.32 30.86
N LEU A 13 -27.64 2.11 29.74
CA LEU A 13 -27.69 0.82 29.04
C LEU A 13 -26.59 0.67 27.97
N VAL A 14 -25.77 1.71 27.75
CA VAL A 14 -24.66 1.62 26.79
C VAL A 14 -23.56 0.75 27.39
N ALA A 15 -23.22 -0.33 26.71
CA ALA A 15 -22.17 -1.23 27.18
C ALA A 15 -20.82 -0.51 27.25
N SER A 16 -20.04 -0.78 28.32
CA SER A 16 -18.67 -0.25 28.47
C SER A 16 -17.73 -0.68 27.33
N PHE A 17 -18.12 -1.71 26.56
CA PHE A 17 -17.49 -2.11 25.31
C PHE A 17 -17.35 -0.95 24.29
N TYR A 18 -18.31 -0.03 24.26
CA TYR A 18 -18.28 1.16 23.41
C TYR A 18 -17.63 2.38 24.09
N GLY A 19 -17.05 2.17 25.27
CA GLY A 19 -16.37 3.21 26.02
C GLY A 19 -15.15 3.77 25.30
N PRO A 20 -14.70 4.98 25.69
CA PRO A 20 -13.66 5.71 24.97
C PRO A 20 -12.31 4.97 24.93
N GLY A 21 -11.97 4.21 25.97
CA GLY A 21 -10.72 3.44 26.01
C GLY A 21 -10.71 2.27 25.03
N ASN A 22 -11.82 1.54 24.94
CA ASN A 22 -12.00 0.44 23.98
C ASN A 22 -11.98 0.92 22.53
N ILE A 23 -12.68 2.03 22.24
CA ILE A 23 -12.72 2.60 20.90
C ILE A 23 -11.36 3.16 20.49
N ALA A 24 -10.66 3.86 21.38
CA ALA A 24 -9.31 4.32 21.12
C ALA A 24 -8.33 3.16 20.90
N SER A 25 -8.44 2.09 21.69
CA SER A 25 -7.66 0.86 21.50
C SER A 25 -7.90 0.23 20.13
N TRP A 26 -9.16 0.10 19.73
CA TRP A 26 -9.54 -0.40 18.42
C TRP A 26 -9.00 0.47 17.28
N LEU A 27 -9.06 1.80 17.40
CA LEU A 27 -8.46 2.71 16.42
C LEU A 27 -6.93 2.55 16.35
N CYS A 28 -6.24 2.34 17.48
CA CYS A 28 -4.81 2.01 17.47
C CYS A 28 -4.54 0.70 16.71
N MET A 29 -5.40 -0.31 16.84
CA MET A 29 -5.29 -1.56 16.07
C MET A 29 -5.53 -1.33 14.58
N VAL A 30 -6.49 -0.48 14.20
CA VAL A 30 -6.69 -0.07 12.79
C VAL A 30 -5.42 0.55 12.23
N VAL A 31 -4.81 1.48 12.96
CA VAL A 31 -3.54 2.11 12.55
C VAL A 31 -2.40 1.09 12.51
N SER A 32 -2.35 0.13 13.43
CA SER A 32 -1.38 -0.99 13.41
C SER A 32 -1.51 -1.81 12.12
N VAL A 33 -2.73 -2.21 11.76
CA VAL A 33 -3.01 -2.97 10.53
C VAL A 33 -2.61 -2.18 9.30
N MET A 34 -3.00 -0.89 9.23
CA MET A 34 -2.64 0.01 8.13
C MET A 34 -1.12 0.16 7.99
N THR A 35 -0.41 0.38 9.10
CA THR A 35 1.05 0.51 9.15
C THR A 35 1.70 -0.78 8.63
N THR A 36 1.24 -1.93 9.11
CA THR A 36 1.76 -3.24 8.70
C THR A 36 1.53 -3.48 7.21
N TRP A 37 0.35 -3.15 6.69
CA TRP A 37 0.01 -3.34 5.29
C TRP A 37 0.70 -2.35 4.36
N CYS A 38 0.93 -1.11 4.78
CA CYS A 38 1.55 -0.11 3.92
C CYS A 38 3.07 -0.15 3.97
N LEU A 39 3.66 -0.35 5.15
CA LEU A 39 5.08 -0.09 5.39
C LEU A 39 5.92 -1.36 5.56
N ASN A 40 5.32 -2.49 5.98
CA ASN A 40 6.07 -3.72 6.21
C ASN A 40 6.13 -4.59 4.93
N ALA A 41 7.26 -4.54 4.22
CA ALA A 41 7.47 -5.28 2.98
C ALA A 41 7.41 -6.82 3.13
N GLU A 42 7.71 -7.37 4.29
CA GLU A 42 7.61 -8.81 4.53
C GLU A 42 6.14 -9.25 4.69
N TYR A 43 5.32 -8.45 5.38
CA TYR A 43 3.89 -8.74 5.57
C TYR A 43 3.02 -8.41 4.37
N ARG A 44 3.43 -7.43 3.54
CA ARG A 44 2.79 -7.12 2.25
C ARG A 44 2.79 -8.29 1.27
N ARG A 45 3.79 -9.17 1.35
CA ARG A 45 3.92 -10.33 0.45
C ARG A 45 3.13 -11.56 0.90
N LYS A 46 2.59 -11.55 2.12
CA LYS A 46 1.88 -12.68 2.71
C LYS A 46 0.40 -12.34 2.83
N ASP A 47 -0.45 -13.02 2.07
CA ASP A 47 -1.91 -12.90 2.22
C ASP A 47 -2.39 -13.81 3.37
N SER A 48 -2.11 -13.38 4.60
CA SER A 48 -2.54 -14.02 5.84
C SER A 48 -3.41 -13.08 6.66
N ILE A 49 -4.43 -13.62 7.32
CA ILE A 49 -5.24 -12.92 8.31
C ILE A 49 -4.42 -12.85 9.61
N SER A 50 -4.04 -11.64 10.02
CA SER A 50 -3.32 -11.41 11.29
C SER A 50 -4.29 -11.34 12.46
N ALA A 51 -3.79 -11.59 13.68
CA ALA A 51 -4.57 -11.42 14.91
C ALA A 51 -5.11 -9.98 15.02
N ASP A 52 -4.28 -8.99 14.72
CA ASP A 52 -4.67 -7.57 14.70
C ASP A 52 -5.84 -7.30 13.74
N LEU A 53 -5.84 -7.92 12.55
CA LEU A 53 -6.96 -7.79 11.61
C LEU A 53 -8.22 -8.43 12.19
N VAL A 54 -8.12 -9.60 12.81
CA VAL A 54 -9.28 -10.24 13.48
C VAL A 54 -9.84 -9.32 14.56
N ALA A 55 -9.00 -8.69 15.38
CA ALA A 55 -9.44 -7.76 16.40
C ALA A 55 -10.11 -6.50 15.81
N VAL A 56 -9.52 -5.93 14.74
CA VAL A 56 -10.11 -4.80 14.00
C VAL A 56 -11.49 -5.13 13.45
N LEU A 57 -11.70 -6.36 12.96
CA LEU A 57 -12.96 -6.81 12.38
C LEU A 57 -13.98 -7.29 13.45
N ALA A 58 -13.50 -7.78 14.59
CA ALA A 58 -14.36 -8.30 15.64
C ALA A 58 -15.21 -7.20 16.28
N VAL A 59 -14.64 -6.03 16.54
CA VAL A 59 -15.34 -4.88 17.17
C VAL A 59 -16.59 -4.45 16.38
N PRO A 60 -16.49 -4.10 15.08
CA PRO A 60 -17.66 -3.76 14.27
C PRO A 60 -18.58 -4.96 14.01
N GLY A 61 -18.06 -6.18 13.95
CA GLY A 61 -18.89 -7.38 13.85
C GLY A 61 -19.79 -7.59 15.09
N VAL A 62 -19.23 -7.42 16.29
CA VAL A 62 -19.97 -7.45 17.55
C VAL A 62 -20.94 -6.28 17.63
N ALA A 63 -20.53 -5.08 17.22
CA ALA A 63 -21.40 -3.92 17.18
C ALA A 63 -22.60 -4.12 16.26
N ALA A 64 -22.39 -4.65 15.05
CA ALA A 64 -23.46 -4.96 14.12
C ALA A 64 -24.40 -6.04 14.69
N GLY A 65 -23.86 -7.09 15.30
CA GLY A 65 -24.66 -8.12 15.96
C GLY A 65 -25.51 -7.57 17.12
N HIS A 66 -24.93 -6.69 17.93
CA HIS A 66 -25.64 -6.03 19.02
C HIS A 66 -26.74 -5.08 18.52
N ALA A 67 -26.45 -4.29 17.47
CA ALA A 67 -27.44 -3.44 16.81
C ALA A 67 -28.59 -4.27 16.22
N ILE A 68 -28.29 -5.36 15.50
CA ILE A 68 -29.32 -6.28 14.95
C ILE A 68 -30.16 -6.87 16.09
N TYR A 69 -29.53 -7.30 17.18
CA TYR A 69 -30.25 -7.80 18.34
C TYR A 69 -31.22 -6.76 18.89
N MET A 70 -30.77 -5.53 19.14
CA MET A 70 -31.62 -4.46 19.66
C MET A 70 -32.75 -4.06 18.70
N LEU A 71 -32.47 -3.98 17.40
CA LEU A 71 -33.42 -3.54 16.38
C LEU A 71 -34.51 -4.58 16.07
N PHE A 72 -34.18 -5.87 16.11
CA PHE A 72 -35.09 -6.94 15.66
C PHE A 72 -35.58 -7.89 16.74
N PHE A 73 -34.80 -8.10 17.81
CA PHE A 73 -35.07 -9.15 18.80
C PHE A 73 -35.23 -8.63 20.22
N GLY A 74 -34.62 -7.49 20.55
CA GLY A 74 -34.63 -6.89 21.89
C GLY A 74 -35.99 -6.29 22.28
N ASN A 75 -36.89 -6.08 21.31
CA ASN A 75 -38.17 -5.47 21.58
C ASN A 75 -39.26 -6.52 21.83
N SER A 76 -39.51 -6.82 23.10
CA SER A 76 -40.54 -7.78 23.53
C SER A 76 -41.96 -7.37 23.10
N ALA A 77 -42.17 -6.10 22.74
CA ALA A 77 -43.46 -5.52 22.41
C ALA A 77 -43.74 -5.30 20.90
N HIS A 78 -42.88 -5.77 19.98
CA HIS A 78 -43.07 -5.61 18.52
C HIS A 78 -43.25 -4.14 18.06
N GLU A 79 -42.70 -3.18 18.78
CA GLU A 79 -42.75 -1.79 18.33
C GLU A 79 -41.71 -1.56 17.23
N SER A 80 -42.12 -0.82 16.19
CA SER A 80 -41.29 -0.53 15.03
C SER A 80 -39.97 0.18 15.39
N ILE A 81 -38.94 0.02 14.55
CA ILE A 81 -37.66 0.77 14.66
C ILE A 81 -37.89 2.28 14.74
N LEU A 82 -38.92 2.77 14.04
CA LEU A 82 -39.34 4.17 14.11
C LEU A 82 -39.71 4.58 15.54
N HIS A 83 -40.47 3.74 16.26
CA HIS A 83 -40.86 4.02 17.64
C HIS A 83 -39.65 4.08 18.57
N LEU A 84 -38.69 3.17 18.41
CA LEU A 84 -37.44 3.17 19.20
C LEU A 84 -36.73 4.53 19.15
N PHE A 85 -36.65 5.13 17.96
CA PHE A 85 -35.92 6.38 17.76
C PHE A 85 -36.77 7.66 17.90
N THR A 86 -38.08 7.56 18.06
CA THR A 86 -38.98 8.73 18.20
C THR A 86 -39.74 8.78 19.53
N SER A 87 -39.73 7.70 20.32
CA SER A 87 -40.46 7.62 21.59
C SER A 87 -39.84 8.50 22.68
N THR A 88 -40.67 9.22 23.44
CA THR A 88 -40.20 10.02 24.58
C THR A 88 -40.07 9.21 25.88
N ASP A 89 -40.33 7.90 25.85
CA ASP A 89 -40.25 7.06 27.04
C ASP A 89 -38.79 6.85 27.48
N SER A 90 -38.52 7.06 28.77
CA SER A 90 -37.17 7.03 29.35
C SER A 90 -36.47 5.68 29.14
N GLU A 91 -37.20 4.56 29.28
CA GLU A 91 -36.63 3.23 29.05
C GLU A 91 -36.32 2.98 27.58
N VAL A 92 -37.22 3.39 26.67
CA VAL A 92 -37.02 3.28 25.21
C VAL A 92 -35.84 4.15 24.75
N VAL A 93 -35.69 5.35 25.32
CA VAL A 93 -34.57 6.26 25.04
C VAL A 93 -33.23 5.64 25.46
N LYS A 94 -33.16 4.90 26.57
CA LYS A 94 -31.93 4.19 26.97
C LYS A 94 -31.57 3.07 25.98
N HIS A 95 -32.57 2.32 25.50
CA HIS A 95 -32.36 1.32 24.45
C HIS A 95 -31.93 1.94 23.12
N ALA A 96 -32.53 3.08 22.75
CA ALA A 96 -32.14 3.84 21.57
C ALA A 96 -30.68 4.33 21.66
N ALA A 97 -30.25 4.81 22.84
CA ALA A 97 -28.87 5.22 23.08
C ALA A 97 -27.88 4.05 22.98
N ALA A 98 -28.24 2.86 23.47
CA ALA A 98 -27.42 1.66 23.33
C ALA A 98 -27.29 1.20 21.86
N ALA A 99 -28.39 1.25 21.10
CA ALA A 99 -28.38 0.97 19.67
C ALA A 99 -27.57 2.01 18.89
N GLU A 100 -27.71 3.30 19.22
CA GLU A 100 -26.92 4.40 18.67
C GLU A 100 -25.41 4.17 18.88
N ALA A 101 -24.97 3.79 20.07
CA ALA A 101 -23.55 3.52 20.33
C ALA A 101 -22.98 2.38 19.46
N ALA A 102 -23.77 1.33 19.20
CA ALA A 102 -23.38 0.23 18.34
C ALA A 102 -23.34 0.65 16.86
N LEU A 103 -24.35 1.41 16.40
CA LEU A 103 -24.42 1.94 15.04
C LEU A 103 -23.28 2.90 14.73
N ASP A 104 -22.81 3.67 15.71
CA ASP A 104 -21.65 4.57 15.56
C ASP A 104 -20.37 3.81 15.19
N VAL A 105 -20.13 2.68 15.85
CA VAL A 105 -18.99 1.81 15.51
C VAL A 105 -19.14 1.22 14.10
N CYS A 106 -20.35 0.81 13.72
CA CYS A 106 -20.64 0.31 12.37
C CYS A 106 -20.42 1.37 11.29
N GLU A 107 -20.89 2.59 11.52
CA GLU A 107 -20.73 3.74 10.63
C GLU A 107 -19.23 4.05 10.46
N THR A 108 -18.51 4.21 11.57
CA THR A 108 -17.07 4.49 11.59
C THR A 108 -16.28 3.39 10.89
N PHE A 109 -16.61 2.13 11.14
CA PHE A 109 -15.95 1.02 10.47
C PHE A 109 -16.31 0.95 8.99
N SER A 110 -17.54 1.29 8.58
CA SER A 110 -17.92 1.31 7.17
C SER A 110 -17.02 2.27 6.39
N ALA A 111 -16.70 3.43 6.96
CA ALA A 111 -15.71 4.37 6.41
C ALA A 111 -14.28 3.75 6.34
N ILE A 112 -13.82 3.13 7.44
CA ILE A 112 -12.48 2.51 7.53
C ILE A 112 -12.34 1.31 6.59
N ALA A 113 -13.40 0.51 6.43
CA ALA A 113 -13.41 -0.72 5.63
C ALA A 113 -13.07 -0.43 4.17
N LEU A 114 -13.46 0.74 3.65
CA LEU A 114 -13.18 1.15 2.27
C LEU A 114 -11.70 1.43 2.07
N LEU A 115 -11.09 2.14 3.03
CA LEU A 115 -9.66 2.38 3.05
C LEU A 115 -8.89 1.05 3.13
N LEU A 116 -9.33 0.14 4.01
CA LEU A 116 -8.72 -1.18 4.16
C LEU A 116 -8.87 -2.03 2.89
N VAL A 117 -10.05 -2.05 2.25
CA VAL A 117 -10.30 -2.75 0.98
C VAL A 117 -9.42 -2.18 -0.14
N PHE A 118 -9.32 -0.86 -0.22
CA PHE A 118 -8.47 -0.20 -1.21
C PHE A 118 -7.00 -0.63 -1.04
N VAL A 119 -6.48 -0.55 0.19
CA VAL A 119 -5.09 -0.95 0.49
C VAL A 119 -4.87 -2.45 0.24
N SER A 120 -5.79 -3.32 0.67
CA SER A 120 -5.63 -4.77 0.49
C SER A 120 -5.69 -5.18 -0.99
N MET A 121 -6.60 -4.58 -1.77
CA MET A 121 -6.68 -4.80 -3.22
C MET A 121 -5.46 -4.28 -3.96
N PHE A 122 -4.95 -3.11 -3.58
CA PHE A 122 -3.76 -2.53 -4.18
C PHE A 122 -2.54 -3.46 -4.09
N PHE A 123 -2.42 -4.20 -2.99
CA PHE A 123 -1.36 -5.21 -2.80
C PHE A 123 -1.77 -6.64 -3.21
N GLY A 124 -2.96 -6.85 -3.78
CA GLY A 124 -3.44 -8.15 -4.25
C GLY A 124 -3.76 -9.17 -3.14
N LEU A 125 -4.16 -8.69 -1.96
CA LEU A 125 -4.37 -9.48 -0.75
C LEU A 125 -5.84 -9.92 -0.61
N LEU A 126 -6.26 -10.90 -1.42
CA LEU A 126 -7.66 -11.30 -1.56
C LEU A 126 -8.31 -11.77 -0.24
N LYS A 127 -7.63 -12.55 0.60
CA LYS A 127 -8.22 -13.04 1.85
C LYS A 127 -8.52 -11.90 2.82
N ARG A 128 -7.61 -10.93 2.91
CA ARG A 128 -7.79 -9.72 3.72
C ARG A 128 -8.94 -8.89 3.18
N THR A 129 -9.00 -8.68 1.85
CA THR A 129 -10.12 -7.98 1.21
C THR A 129 -11.45 -8.64 1.53
N LEU A 130 -11.58 -9.96 1.34
CA LEU A 130 -12.84 -10.68 1.57
C LEU A 130 -13.29 -10.56 3.04
N ALA A 131 -12.36 -10.66 4.00
CA ALA A 131 -12.68 -10.51 5.41
C ALA A 131 -13.18 -9.09 5.75
N VAL A 132 -12.52 -8.06 5.23
CA VAL A 132 -12.92 -6.66 5.44
C VAL A 132 -14.26 -6.38 4.75
N VAL A 133 -14.47 -6.86 3.52
CA VAL A 133 -15.75 -6.70 2.79
C VAL A 133 -16.89 -7.38 3.54
N ALA A 134 -16.69 -8.61 4.04
CA ALA A 134 -17.74 -9.33 4.75
C ALA A 134 -18.24 -8.55 5.99
N VAL A 135 -17.32 -8.06 6.81
CA VAL A 135 -17.68 -7.29 8.01
C VAL A 135 -18.15 -5.88 7.66
N GLY A 136 -17.58 -5.26 6.62
CA GLY A 136 -17.98 -3.94 6.15
C GLY A 136 -19.41 -3.94 5.61
N LEU A 137 -19.79 -4.97 4.85
CA LEU A 137 -21.18 -5.17 4.39
C LEU A 137 -22.13 -5.42 5.55
N LEU A 138 -21.71 -6.20 6.55
CA LEU A 138 -22.51 -6.43 7.75
C LEU A 138 -22.76 -5.10 8.49
N ALA A 139 -21.72 -4.33 8.79
CA ALA A 139 -21.82 -3.02 9.43
C ALA A 139 -22.72 -2.06 8.63
N PHE A 140 -22.46 -1.93 7.32
CA PHE A 140 -23.25 -1.08 6.43
C PHE A 140 -24.73 -1.50 6.37
N SER A 141 -25.01 -2.81 6.36
CA SER A 141 -26.39 -3.31 6.32
C SER A 141 -27.21 -2.90 7.54
N THR A 142 -26.59 -2.85 8.73
CA THR A 142 -27.29 -2.43 9.95
C THR A 142 -27.72 -0.96 9.89
N GLU A 143 -26.87 -0.11 9.34
CA GLU A 143 -27.16 1.31 9.15
C GLU A 143 -28.21 1.52 8.05
N ALA A 144 -28.09 0.80 6.93
CA ALA A 144 -29.03 0.88 5.82
C ALA A 144 -30.47 0.52 6.26
N VAL A 145 -30.63 -0.49 7.13
CA VAL A 145 -31.93 -0.84 7.70
C VAL A 145 -32.51 0.35 8.48
N VAL A 146 -31.77 0.93 9.42
CA VAL A 146 -32.24 2.07 10.22
C VAL A 146 -32.59 3.25 9.32
N PHE A 147 -31.75 3.55 8.34
CA PHE A 147 -31.97 4.62 7.38
C PHE A 147 -33.28 4.43 6.59
N THR A 148 -33.53 3.22 6.06
CA THR A 148 -34.75 2.96 5.30
C THR A 148 -36.03 3.12 6.13
N GLN A 149 -35.96 2.82 7.43
CA GLN A 149 -37.09 2.92 8.35
C GLN A 149 -37.33 4.34 8.88
N MET A 150 -36.27 5.15 8.96
CA MET A 150 -36.32 6.54 9.43
C MET A 150 -36.54 7.56 8.30
N ARG A 151 -36.75 7.09 7.06
CA ARG A 151 -36.91 7.96 5.89
C ARG A 151 -38.17 8.83 6.04
N GLY A 152 -37.98 10.15 6.01
CA GLY A 152 -39.08 11.13 6.12
C GLY A 152 -39.36 11.64 7.54
N VAL A 153 -38.57 11.21 8.53
CA VAL A 153 -38.64 11.72 9.91
C VAL A 153 -37.73 12.94 10.06
N SER A 154 -38.21 14.00 10.69
CA SER A 154 -37.38 15.18 11.00
C SER A 154 -36.38 14.85 12.11
N VAL A 155 -35.14 15.34 11.99
CA VAL A 155 -34.09 15.16 13.02
C VAL A 155 -34.54 15.69 14.39
N SER A 156 -35.36 16.75 14.41
CA SER A 156 -35.94 17.33 15.63
C SER A 156 -36.80 16.37 16.44
N ASP A 157 -37.36 15.36 15.77
CA ASP A 157 -38.32 14.43 16.34
C ASP A 157 -37.67 13.10 16.71
N THR A 158 -36.35 12.99 16.50
CA THR A 158 -35.56 11.81 16.83
C THR A 158 -34.85 11.98 18.16
N ASN A 159 -34.75 10.88 18.91
CA ASN A 159 -33.96 10.82 20.13
C ASN A 159 -32.46 10.78 19.88
N LEU A 160 -32.03 10.60 18.64
CA LEU A 160 -30.64 10.44 18.25
C LEU A 160 -29.82 11.67 18.67
N THR A 161 -28.64 11.47 19.26
CA THR A 161 -27.77 12.60 19.62
C THR A 161 -27.17 13.28 18.41
N ARG A 162 -27.13 12.57 17.27
CA ARG A 162 -26.66 13.08 16.00
C ARG A 162 -27.49 12.50 14.85
N PRO A 163 -27.66 13.26 13.77
CA PRO A 163 -28.19 12.68 12.54
C PRO A 163 -27.15 11.68 11.99
N PHE A 164 -27.34 10.39 12.25
CA PHE A 164 -26.71 9.31 11.49
C PHE A 164 -26.89 9.59 10.00
N LEU A 165 -25.89 9.29 9.16
CA LEU A 165 -25.66 9.76 7.78
C LEU A 165 -26.88 10.04 6.87
N PHE A 166 -27.77 10.95 7.23
CA PHE A 166 -28.83 11.46 6.36
C PHE A 166 -28.23 12.26 5.19
N ASN A 167 -27.00 12.77 5.34
CA ASN A 167 -26.28 13.54 4.32
C ASN A 167 -25.20 12.75 3.57
N PHE A 168 -24.76 11.59 4.08
CA PHE A 168 -23.68 10.81 3.45
C PHE A 168 -24.12 9.41 3.01
N PHE A 169 -25.37 8.97 3.25
CA PHE A 169 -25.85 7.71 2.69
C PHE A 169 -25.71 7.68 1.16
N GLU A 170 -26.05 8.79 0.49
CA GLU A 170 -25.82 8.91 -0.96
C GLU A 170 -24.33 8.85 -1.32
N VAL A 171 -23.45 9.42 -0.49
CA VAL A 171 -22.00 9.36 -0.67
C VAL A 171 -21.49 7.93 -0.45
N MET A 172 -21.94 7.24 0.59
CA MET A 172 -21.60 5.85 0.92
C MET A 172 -22.12 4.87 -0.14
N VAL A 173 -23.35 5.04 -0.63
CA VAL A 173 -23.90 4.23 -1.73
C VAL A 173 -23.13 4.49 -3.02
N SER A 174 -22.93 5.76 -3.38
CA SER A 174 -22.14 6.15 -4.56
C SER A 174 -20.73 5.58 -4.48
N LEU A 175 -20.17 5.53 -3.28
CA LEU A 175 -18.86 4.98 -3.00
C LEU A 175 -18.84 3.46 -3.03
N VAL A 176 -19.82 2.75 -2.47
CA VAL A 176 -19.91 1.28 -2.56
C VAL A 176 -20.04 0.87 -4.03
N VAL A 177 -20.85 1.60 -4.80
CA VAL A 177 -20.95 1.43 -6.26
C VAL A 177 -19.61 1.73 -6.92
N PHE A 178 -18.93 2.81 -6.55
CA PHE A 178 -17.60 3.15 -7.07
C PHE A 178 -16.57 2.05 -6.78
N VAL A 179 -16.54 1.52 -5.56
CA VAL A 179 -15.65 0.41 -5.16
C VAL A 179 -16.03 -0.84 -5.92
N ALA A 180 -17.31 -1.18 -6.08
CA ALA A 180 -17.74 -2.33 -6.88
C ALA A 180 -17.30 -2.21 -8.34
N VAL A 181 -17.46 -1.03 -8.94
CA VAL A 181 -16.97 -0.72 -10.30
C VAL A 181 -15.45 -0.83 -10.34
N TRP A 182 -14.73 -0.30 -9.35
CA TRP A 182 -13.28 -0.43 -9.27
C TRP A 182 -12.81 -1.87 -9.14
N LEU A 183 -13.45 -2.67 -8.27
CA LEU A 183 -13.15 -4.09 -8.08
C LEU A 183 -13.35 -4.85 -9.39
N THR A 184 -14.45 -4.60 -10.11
CA THR A 184 -14.70 -5.25 -11.41
C THR A 184 -13.68 -4.85 -12.48
N VAL A 185 -13.35 -3.56 -12.60
CA VAL A 185 -12.31 -3.08 -13.53
C VAL A 185 -10.94 -3.66 -13.18
N PHE A 186 -10.57 -3.68 -11.91
CA PHE A 186 -9.26 -4.17 -11.47
C PHE A 186 -9.15 -5.68 -11.57
N SER A 187 -10.22 -6.42 -11.24
CA SER A 187 -10.30 -7.86 -11.46
C SER A 187 -10.23 -8.19 -12.96
N SER A 188 -10.90 -7.42 -13.82
CA SER A 188 -10.80 -7.56 -15.26
C SER A 188 -9.38 -7.28 -15.77
N LEU A 189 -8.74 -6.21 -15.29
CA LEU A 189 -7.35 -5.87 -15.64
C LEU A 189 -6.36 -6.95 -15.20
N ILE A 190 -6.48 -7.44 -13.96
CA ILE A 190 -5.65 -8.55 -13.46
C ILE A 190 -5.88 -9.80 -14.29
N MET A 191 -7.13 -10.11 -14.63
CA MET A 191 -7.47 -11.26 -15.46
C MET A 191 -6.91 -11.11 -16.88
N SER A 192 -6.98 -9.93 -17.49
CA SER A 192 -6.34 -9.63 -18.78
C SER A 192 -4.82 -9.73 -18.71
N LEU A 193 -4.19 -9.26 -17.63
CA LEU A 193 -2.73 -9.41 -17.42
C LEU A 193 -2.31 -10.87 -17.18
N ARG A 194 -3.18 -11.67 -16.55
CA ARG A 194 -2.96 -13.11 -16.32
C ARG A 194 -3.19 -13.94 -17.58
N LEU A 195 -4.13 -13.53 -18.45
CA LEU A 195 -4.46 -14.20 -19.71
C LEU A 195 -3.63 -13.71 -20.90
N GLY A 196 -2.99 -12.53 -20.82
CA GLY A 196 -2.46 -11.81 -21.98
C GLY A 196 -1.00 -11.33 -21.88
N ILE A 197 -0.11 -12.07 -21.22
CA ILE A 197 1.34 -12.01 -21.49
C ILE A 197 1.93 -13.43 -21.47
N VAL A 198 1.45 -14.29 -22.37
CA VAL A 198 2.25 -15.34 -23.05
C VAL A 198 1.81 -15.34 -24.52
N GLU A 199 1.95 -14.17 -25.14
CA GLU A 199 2.14 -14.05 -26.58
C GLU A 199 3.05 -12.82 -26.69
N GLN A 200 4.34 -13.05 -26.43
CA GLN A 200 5.30 -12.26 -27.18
C GLN A 200 5.01 -12.61 -28.64
N PRO A 201 4.62 -11.65 -29.50
CA PRO A 201 4.91 -11.87 -30.90
C PRO A 201 6.40 -12.18 -30.94
N GLU A 202 6.78 -13.27 -31.60
CA GLU A 202 8.13 -13.43 -32.11
C GLU A 202 8.38 -12.20 -33.00
N GLU A 203 8.78 -11.07 -32.40
CA GLU A 203 9.67 -10.16 -33.07
C GLU A 203 10.97 -10.93 -33.15
N GLU A 204 11.08 -11.68 -34.25
CA GLU A 204 12.30 -11.94 -34.98
C GLU A 204 12.94 -10.57 -35.27
N ILE A 205 13.49 -9.96 -34.21
CA ILE A 205 14.33 -8.79 -34.34
C ILE A 205 15.52 -9.28 -35.14
N GLU A 206 15.65 -8.74 -36.35
CA GLU A 206 16.85 -8.73 -37.18
C GLU A 206 18.07 -8.26 -36.36
N THR A 207 18.57 -9.06 -35.44
CA THR A 207 19.86 -8.84 -34.78
C THR A 207 21.02 -9.33 -35.65
N GLU A 208 20.73 -9.94 -36.80
CA GLU A 208 21.74 -10.45 -37.74
C GLU A 208 22.28 -9.37 -38.70
N SER A 209 21.58 -8.23 -38.88
CA SER A 209 22.02 -7.17 -39.81
C SER A 209 22.93 -6.12 -39.17
N VAL A 210 22.77 -5.83 -37.87
CA VAL A 210 23.61 -4.82 -37.18
C VAL A 210 24.97 -5.40 -36.80
N ASP A 211 25.05 -6.68 -36.43
CA ASP A 211 26.34 -7.32 -36.13
C ASP A 211 27.20 -7.47 -37.40
N THR A 212 26.59 -7.64 -38.59
CA THR A 212 27.34 -7.75 -39.85
C THR A 212 27.88 -6.41 -40.36
N GLU A 213 27.13 -5.32 -40.23
CA GLU A 213 27.60 -3.97 -40.63
C GLU A 213 28.73 -3.48 -39.70
N LEU A 214 28.62 -3.75 -38.39
CA LEU A 214 29.67 -3.45 -37.42
C LEU A 214 30.92 -4.32 -37.61
N GLU A 215 30.78 -5.60 -37.97
CA GLU A 215 31.93 -6.47 -38.27
C GLU A 215 32.68 -6.03 -39.53
N ILE A 216 31.95 -5.50 -40.52
CA ILE A 216 32.53 -4.96 -41.78
C ILE A 216 33.29 -3.67 -41.51
N GLU A 217 32.76 -2.76 -40.68
CA GLU A 217 33.41 -1.50 -40.34
C GLU A 217 34.65 -1.72 -39.45
N VAL A 218 34.59 -2.67 -38.52
CA VAL A 218 35.74 -3.09 -37.70
C VAL A 218 36.84 -3.73 -38.54
N ARG A 219 36.50 -4.60 -39.50
CA ARG A 219 37.49 -5.17 -40.45
C ARG A 219 38.08 -4.13 -41.40
N ALA A 220 37.32 -3.10 -41.78
CA ALA A 220 37.81 -2.01 -42.62
C ALA A 220 38.79 -1.10 -41.85
N ALA A 221 38.48 -0.78 -40.58
CA ALA A 221 39.38 -0.02 -39.71
C ALA A 221 40.68 -0.79 -39.37
N LEU A 222 40.59 -2.10 -39.15
CA LEU A 222 41.74 -2.99 -38.90
C LEU A 222 42.69 -3.15 -40.10
N ARG A 223 42.21 -2.96 -41.35
CA ARG A 223 43.05 -3.07 -42.55
C ARG A 223 43.85 -1.81 -42.89
N GLY A 224 43.52 -0.65 -42.31
CA GLY A 224 44.04 0.64 -42.76
C GLY A 224 45.12 1.29 -41.89
N GLN A 225 45.24 0.91 -40.61
CA GLN A 225 46.09 1.66 -39.68
C GLN A 225 46.78 0.74 -38.67
N ALA A 226 48.04 1.02 -38.37
CA ALA A 226 48.72 0.47 -37.19
C ALA A 226 47.95 0.97 -35.96
N ILE A 227 47.02 0.14 -35.47
CA ILE A 227 46.14 0.51 -34.37
C ILE A 227 46.99 0.60 -33.10
N ASP A 228 47.17 1.84 -32.66
CA ASP A 228 47.62 2.16 -31.32
C ASP A 228 46.65 1.47 -30.34
N ILE A 229 47.15 0.52 -29.55
CA ILE A 229 46.38 -0.31 -28.60
C ILE A 229 45.54 0.58 -27.67
N ASP A 230 46.03 1.79 -27.38
CA ASP A 230 45.34 2.74 -26.54
C ASP A 230 44.06 3.29 -27.20
N SER A 231 44.00 3.33 -28.53
CA SER A 231 42.81 3.77 -29.28
C SER A 231 41.70 2.71 -29.33
N ALA A 232 42.05 1.43 -29.49
CA ALA A 232 41.08 0.33 -29.46
C ALA A 232 40.45 0.16 -28.07
N VAL A 233 41.27 0.25 -27.02
CA VAL A 233 40.79 0.22 -25.61
C VAL A 233 39.92 1.44 -25.31
N ARG A 234 40.27 2.62 -25.83
CA ARG A 234 39.48 3.85 -25.66
C ARG A 234 38.15 3.78 -26.40
N TRP A 235 38.12 3.22 -27.62
CA TRP A 235 36.90 3.03 -28.40
C TRP A 235 35.96 2.02 -27.74
N GLU A 236 36.49 0.89 -27.26
CA GLU A 236 35.67 -0.13 -26.59
C GLU A 236 35.13 0.36 -25.24
N ASN A 237 35.90 1.18 -24.49
CA ASN A 237 35.40 1.90 -23.32
C ASN A 237 34.30 2.91 -23.68
N GLN A 238 34.41 3.58 -24.83
CA GLN A 238 33.42 4.54 -25.30
C GLN A 238 32.11 3.85 -25.74
N LEU A 239 32.21 2.69 -26.40
CA LEU A 239 31.08 1.82 -26.73
C LEU A 239 30.41 1.23 -25.48
N GLN A 240 31.21 0.84 -24.48
CA GLN A 240 30.67 0.39 -23.21
C GLN A 240 30.05 1.52 -22.41
N SER A 241 30.58 2.74 -22.50
CA SER A 241 29.96 3.94 -21.92
C SER A 241 28.61 4.21 -22.56
N THR A 242 28.48 4.14 -23.89
CA THR A 242 27.19 4.30 -24.58
C THR A 242 26.22 3.17 -24.29
N ARG A 243 26.66 1.90 -24.24
CA ARG A 243 25.80 0.78 -23.82
C ARG A 243 25.39 0.86 -22.35
N ALA A 244 26.29 1.33 -21.47
CA ALA A 244 25.97 1.54 -20.07
C ALA A 244 24.98 2.70 -19.90
N LEU A 245 25.15 3.78 -20.68
CA LEU A 245 24.20 4.89 -20.76
C LEU A 245 22.85 4.43 -21.27
N GLN A 246 22.80 3.64 -22.33
CA GLN A 246 21.58 3.02 -22.86
C GLN A 246 20.94 2.08 -21.84
N LEU A 247 21.70 1.25 -21.12
CA LEU A 247 21.17 0.40 -20.05
C LEU A 247 20.71 1.21 -18.82
N THR A 248 21.31 2.35 -18.52
CA THR A 248 20.81 3.26 -17.48
C THR A 248 19.62 4.08 -17.95
N GLU A 249 19.52 4.40 -19.24
CA GLU A 249 18.39 5.10 -19.85
C GLU A 249 17.20 4.14 -20.03
N GLU A 250 17.47 2.87 -20.33
CA GLU A 250 16.51 1.78 -20.41
C GLU A 250 16.09 1.31 -19.01
N ASN A 251 17.00 1.29 -18.03
CA ASN A 251 16.65 1.17 -16.61
C ASN A 251 16.03 2.44 -16.02
N ALA A 252 16.16 3.62 -16.64
CA ALA A 252 15.43 4.83 -16.26
C ALA A 252 14.04 4.86 -16.90
N ARG A 253 13.88 4.31 -18.11
CA ARG A 253 12.58 3.97 -18.72
C ARG A 253 11.87 2.86 -17.95
N HIS A 254 12.58 1.84 -17.47
CA HIS A 254 12.03 0.77 -16.62
C HIS A 254 11.95 1.14 -15.13
N GLY A 255 12.75 2.10 -14.68
CA GLY A 255 12.70 2.78 -13.39
C GLY A 255 11.53 3.75 -13.35
N ASN A 256 10.38 3.24 -13.80
CA ASN A 256 9.18 3.90 -14.22
C ASN A 256 8.80 5.12 -13.35
N PRO A 257 9.25 6.34 -13.69
CA PRO A 257 8.59 7.53 -13.18
C PRO A 257 7.15 7.55 -13.70
N MET A 258 6.89 6.92 -14.87
CA MET A 258 5.55 6.69 -15.39
C MET A 258 4.73 5.76 -14.48
N ARG A 259 5.17 4.56 -14.08
CA ARG A 259 4.41 3.79 -13.05
C ARG A 259 4.34 4.53 -11.73
N SER A 260 5.36 5.26 -11.29
CA SER A 260 5.25 6.05 -10.06
C SER A 260 4.20 7.15 -10.18
N LEU A 261 4.10 7.84 -11.33
CA LEU A 261 3.09 8.85 -11.64
C LEU A 261 1.71 8.24 -11.90
N THR A 262 1.63 7.05 -12.51
CA THR A 262 0.38 6.30 -12.70
C THR A 262 -0.10 5.76 -11.36
N LEU A 263 0.80 5.28 -10.50
CA LEU A 263 0.48 4.88 -9.13
C LEU A 263 0.09 6.09 -8.30
N LEU A 264 0.80 7.23 -8.42
CA LEU A 264 0.45 8.48 -7.75
C LEU A 264 -0.89 9.01 -8.26
N SER A 265 -1.19 8.94 -9.56
CA SER A 265 -2.48 9.36 -10.13
C SER A 265 -3.59 8.40 -9.77
N ILE A 266 -3.34 7.09 -9.71
CA ILE A 266 -4.28 6.08 -9.17
C ILE A 266 -4.50 6.28 -7.68
N PHE A 267 -3.50 6.75 -6.91
CA PHE A 267 -3.63 7.09 -5.50
C PHE A 267 -4.39 8.42 -5.30
N SER A 268 -4.15 9.40 -6.18
CA SER A 268 -4.66 10.76 -6.06
C SER A 268 -6.05 10.91 -6.65
N LEU A 269 -6.43 10.14 -7.67
CA LEU A 269 -7.75 10.23 -8.30
C LEU A 269 -8.90 9.90 -7.33
N PRO A 270 -8.84 8.82 -6.53
CA PRO A 270 -9.83 8.56 -5.49
C PRO A 270 -9.80 9.66 -4.43
N LEU A 271 -8.61 10.07 -3.97
CA LEU A 271 -8.47 11.12 -2.96
C LEU A 271 -9.03 12.48 -3.42
N LEU A 272 -8.84 12.83 -4.69
CA LEU A 272 -9.36 14.02 -5.35
C LEU A 272 -10.86 13.90 -5.63
N PHE A 273 -11.34 12.71 -5.99
CA PHE A 273 -12.77 12.42 -6.10
C PHE A 273 -13.47 12.55 -4.74
N PHE A 274 -12.85 12.08 -3.66
CA PHE A 274 -13.34 12.28 -2.28
C PHE A 274 -13.27 13.71 -1.82
N ALA A 275 -12.17 14.42 -2.12
CA ALA A 275 -12.08 15.85 -1.84
C ALA A 275 -13.15 16.65 -2.62
N SER A 276 -13.44 16.25 -3.85
CA SER A 276 -14.50 16.84 -4.69
C SER A 276 -15.90 16.49 -4.18
N LEU A 277 -16.16 15.24 -3.79
CA LEU A 277 -17.46 14.82 -3.23
C LEU A 277 -17.71 15.46 -1.87
N ALA A 278 -16.70 15.48 -0.98
CA ALA A 278 -16.77 16.18 0.30
C ALA A 278 -16.96 17.69 0.11
N SER A 279 -16.38 18.27 -0.95
CA SER A 279 -16.60 19.68 -1.33
C SER A 279 -17.96 19.95 -1.95
N MET A 280 -18.60 18.95 -2.58
CA MET A 280 -19.95 19.08 -3.17
C MET A 280 -21.06 18.72 -2.18
N SER A 281 -20.77 17.91 -1.15
CA SER A 281 -21.77 17.39 -0.20
C SER A 281 -22.01 18.27 1.03
N THR A 282 -21.47 19.49 1.12
CA THR A 282 -21.98 20.50 2.07
C THR A 282 -21.83 21.95 1.56
N PRO A 283 -22.82 22.84 1.78
CA PRO A 283 -22.51 24.25 1.95
C PRO A 283 -21.58 24.36 3.18
N LEU A 284 -20.39 24.91 2.97
CA LEU A 284 -19.18 24.85 3.81
C LEU A 284 -19.29 25.49 5.22
N GLY A 285 -20.46 25.52 5.85
CA GLY A 285 -20.71 26.01 7.22
C GLY A 285 -21.01 24.92 8.25
N ALA A 286 -21.56 23.77 7.86
CA ALA A 286 -22.10 22.77 8.80
C ALA A 286 -21.07 21.77 9.37
N LEU A 287 -19.94 21.54 8.71
CA LEU A 287 -18.87 20.67 9.23
C LEU A 287 -18.09 21.31 10.39
N GLY A 288 -18.08 22.64 10.49
CA GLY A 288 -17.49 23.37 11.62
C GLY A 288 -18.35 23.35 12.88
N GLU A 289 -19.68 23.27 12.74
CA GLU A 289 -20.62 23.24 13.87
C GLU A 289 -20.99 21.82 14.32
N THR A 290 -20.88 20.81 13.46
CA THR A 290 -21.26 19.42 13.79
C THR A 290 -20.10 18.54 14.28
N SER A 291 -18.84 18.96 14.10
CA SER A 291 -17.66 18.19 14.54
C SER A 291 -17.33 18.36 16.02
N PHE A 292 -17.95 19.35 16.70
CA PHE A 292 -17.61 19.73 18.07
C PHE A 292 -18.86 20.10 18.87
N ILE A 293 -19.66 19.11 19.25
CA ILE A 293 -20.70 19.32 20.26
C ILE A 293 -20.10 19.01 21.63
N SER A 294 -19.99 20.06 22.45
CA SER A 294 -19.47 20.02 23.81
C SER A 294 -20.12 18.91 24.62
N SER A 295 -19.31 18.04 25.25
CA SER A 295 -19.82 17.13 26.28
C SER A 295 -20.48 17.95 27.40
N PRO A 296 -21.70 17.58 27.86
CA PRO A 296 -22.41 18.34 28.90
C PRO A 296 -21.69 18.38 30.25
N ASN A 297 -20.69 17.50 30.46
CA ASN A 297 -19.97 17.41 31.74
C ASN A 297 -18.51 17.91 31.70
N SER A 298 -17.88 18.05 30.53
CA SER A 298 -16.43 18.36 30.46
C SER A 298 -16.05 19.54 29.58
N GLY A 299 -16.97 20.10 28.77
CA GLY A 299 -16.66 21.18 27.84
C GLY A 299 -15.60 20.82 26.77
N ALA A 300 -15.15 19.57 26.73
CA ALA A 300 -14.15 19.10 25.79
C ALA A 300 -14.79 18.74 24.44
N PRO A 301 -14.11 19.03 23.32
CA PRO A 301 -14.54 18.60 22.00
C PRO A 301 -14.56 17.06 21.92
N VAL A 302 -15.75 16.47 21.75
CA VAL A 302 -15.89 15.03 21.52
C VAL A 302 -15.76 14.77 20.03
N LEU A 303 -14.85 13.87 19.64
CA LEU A 303 -14.70 13.41 18.26
C LEU A 303 -16.01 12.79 17.78
N PHE A 304 -16.45 13.17 16.57
CA PHE A 304 -17.71 12.75 15.98
C PHE A 304 -17.92 11.22 15.95
N PHE A 305 -16.84 10.44 15.94
CA PHE A 305 -16.82 8.97 15.77
C PHE A 305 -16.70 8.18 17.08
N VAL A 306 -16.82 8.85 18.24
CA VAL A 306 -16.74 8.19 19.54
C VAL A 306 -18.14 8.07 20.15
N PRO A 307 -18.62 6.85 20.42
CA PRO A 307 -19.91 6.63 21.05
C PRO A 307 -20.01 7.38 22.38
N ARG A 308 -21.16 8.00 22.62
CA ARG A 308 -21.45 8.61 23.92
C ARG A 308 -21.79 7.52 24.93
N THR A 309 -21.03 7.48 26.01
CA THR A 309 -21.18 6.50 27.09
C THR A 309 -21.11 7.20 28.44
N THR A 310 -21.54 6.53 29.51
CA THR A 310 -21.30 7.01 30.88
C THR A 310 -19.90 6.69 31.39
N THR A 311 -19.12 5.88 30.66
CA THR A 311 -17.82 5.41 31.13
C THR A 311 -16.73 6.42 30.83
N ASP A 312 -15.88 6.66 31.82
CA ASP A 312 -14.74 7.58 31.68
C ASP A 312 -13.48 6.80 31.28
N ILE A 313 -12.56 7.47 30.56
CA ILE A 313 -11.26 6.92 30.20
C ILE A 313 -10.39 6.62 31.43
N THR A 314 -10.71 7.23 32.57
CA THR A 314 -10.05 6.99 33.86
C THR A 314 -10.47 5.68 34.52
N GLU A 315 -11.55 5.04 34.06
CA GLU A 315 -11.93 3.71 34.53
C GLU A 315 -10.87 2.68 34.16
N LEU A 316 -10.63 1.72 35.06
CA LEU A 316 -9.50 0.80 34.95
C LEU A 316 -9.57 -0.06 33.67
N ASP A 317 -10.75 -0.56 33.32
CA ASP A 317 -10.98 -1.36 32.11
C ASP A 317 -10.72 -0.54 30.83
N GLN A 318 -11.16 0.72 30.79
CA GLN A 318 -10.93 1.63 29.67
C GLN A 318 -9.44 1.97 29.51
N MET A 319 -8.76 2.29 30.61
CA MET A 319 -7.33 2.59 30.61
C MET A 319 -6.49 1.36 30.20
N VAL A 320 -6.83 0.17 30.70
CA VAL A 320 -6.13 -1.07 30.34
C VAL A 320 -6.33 -1.37 28.85
N SER A 321 -7.55 -1.23 28.35
CA SER A 321 -7.84 -1.44 26.92
C SER A 321 -7.03 -0.50 26.03
N LEU A 322 -6.99 0.80 26.37
CA LEU A 322 -6.19 1.79 25.66
C LEU A 322 -4.70 1.41 25.66
N CYS A 323 -4.14 1.02 26.81
CA CYS A 323 -2.76 0.58 26.93
C CYS A 323 -2.46 -0.61 25.99
N VAL A 324 -3.37 -1.59 25.89
CA VAL A 324 -3.23 -2.73 24.97
C VAL A 324 -3.16 -2.24 23.52
N GLY A 325 -4.01 -1.31 23.12
CA GLY A 325 -4.01 -0.73 21.77
C GLY A 325 -2.70 0.01 21.45
N ILE A 326 -2.22 0.84 22.38
CA ILE A 326 -0.96 1.58 22.23
C ILE A 326 0.22 0.62 22.12
N ILE A 327 0.30 -0.39 22.99
CA ILE A 327 1.38 -1.39 22.95
C ILE A 327 1.38 -2.12 21.60
N THR A 328 0.20 -2.53 21.11
CA THR A 328 0.04 -3.21 19.82
C THR A 328 0.57 -2.34 18.67
N LEU A 329 0.19 -1.06 18.66
CA LEU A 329 0.67 -0.10 17.66
C LEU A 329 2.19 0.09 17.72
N LEU A 330 2.77 0.22 18.92
CA LEU A 330 4.22 0.37 19.09
C LEU A 330 4.99 -0.86 18.58
N PHE A 331 4.50 -2.07 18.85
CA PHE A 331 5.11 -3.30 18.32
C PHE A 331 5.03 -3.37 16.79
N SER A 332 3.89 -2.98 16.19
CA SER A 332 3.74 -2.95 14.74
C SER A 332 4.68 -1.94 14.07
N LEU A 333 4.84 -0.75 14.66
CA LEU A 333 5.81 0.25 14.22
C LEU A 333 7.24 -0.29 14.33
N TRP A 334 7.59 -0.91 15.46
CA TRP A 334 8.89 -1.51 15.68
C TRP A 334 9.21 -2.60 14.63
N ASP A 335 8.28 -3.51 14.38
CA ASP A 335 8.44 -4.57 13.39
C ASP A 335 8.58 -4.01 11.97
N THR A 336 7.86 -2.93 11.67
CA THR A 336 8.00 -2.19 10.41
C THR A 336 9.40 -1.60 10.26
N PHE A 337 9.91 -0.91 11.28
CA PHE A 337 11.27 -0.35 11.26
C PHE A 337 12.34 -1.44 11.12
N LYS A 338 12.17 -2.57 11.83
CA LYS A 338 13.08 -3.71 11.73
C LYS A 338 13.07 -4.33 10.33
N SER A 339 11.89 -4.45 9.73
CA SER A 339 11.71 -4.95 8.36
C SER A 339 12.42 -4.07 7.33
N GLN A 340 12.29 -2.74 7.45
CA GLN A 340 12.96 -1.78 6.58
C GLN A 340 14.48 -1.87 6.65
N LYS A 341 15.06 -1.89 7.87
CA LYS A 341 16.53 -2.02 8.05
C LYS A 341 17.09 -3.31 7.44
N LYS A 342 16.33 -4.40 7.53
CA LYS A 342 16.71 -5.70 6.94
C LYS A 342 16.67 -5.66 5.41
N GLU A 343 15.70 -4.95 4.83
CA GLU A 343 15.60 -4.78 3.38
C GLU A 343 16.74 -3.90 2.83
N GLU A 344 17.07 -2.81 3.52
CA GLU A 344 18.21 -1.94 3.19
C GLU A 344 19.54 -2.72 3.23
N SER A 345 19.74 -3.51 4.28
CA SER A 345 20.94 -4.35 4.41
C SER A 345 21.07 -5.37 3.27
N ARG A 346 19.95 -5.98 2.84
CA ARG A 346 19.91 -6.90 1.69
C ARG A 346 20.16 -6.18 0.37
N ALA A 347 19.64 -4.96 0.19
CA ALA A 347 19.89 -4.15 -1.00
C ALA A 347 21.36 -3.77 -1.12
N LEU A 348 21.98 -3.35 -0.01
CA LEU A 348 23.42 -3.07 0.06
C LEU A 348 24.25 -4.31 -0.24
N GLN A 349 23.89 -5.47 0.32
CA GLN A 349 24.57 -6.72 0.03
C GLN A 349 24.49 -7.09 -1.45
N LYS A 350 23.30 -7.02 -2.07
CA LYS A 350 23.12 -7.27 -3.51
C LYS A 350 23.96 -6.32 -4.37
N THR A 351 24.02 -5.04 -3.99
CA THR A 351 24.82 -4.03 -4.70
C THR A 351 26.31 -4.37 -4.62
N ARG A 352 26.80 -4.77 -3.44
CA ARG A 352 28.19 -5.22 -3.25
C ARG A 352 28.50 -6.49 -4.04
N GLU A 353 27.59 -7.46 -4.04
CA GLU A 353 27.75 -8.69 -4.81
C GLU A 353 27.75 -8.42 -6.32
N GLN A 354 26.89 -7.52 -6.80
CA GLN A 354 26.88 -7.09 -8.20
C GLN A 354 28.16 -6.35 -8.58
N ALA A 355 28.67 -5.45 -7.73
CA ALA A 355 29.95 -4.77 -7.95
C ALA A 355 31.12 -5.77 -8.00
N ALA A 356 31.14 -6.76 -7.10
CA ALA A 356 32.16 -7.82 -7.09
C ALA A 356 32.07 -8.74 -8.33
N ARG A 357 30.85 -9.02 -8.83
CA ARG A 357 30.67 -9.76 -10.09
C ARG A 357 31.12 -8.94 -11.30
N ARG A 358 30.81 -7.64 -11.35
CA ARG A 358 31.28 -6.74 -12.41
C ARG A 358 32.82 -6.68 -12.45
N GLY A 359 33.47 -6.53 -11.29
CA GLY A 359 34.93 -6.53 -11.18
C GLY A 359 35.57 -7.84 -11.65
N ARG A 360 34.98 -8.99 -11.33
CA ARG A 360 35.43 -10.29 -11.85
C ARG A 360 35.26 -10.40 -13.36
N ASN A 361 34.09 -10.02 -13.88
CA ASN A 361 33.81 -10.08 -15.31
C ASN A 361 34.72 -9.13 -16.11
N SER A 362 35.00 -7.92 -15.61
CA SER A 362 35.93 -6.99 -16.26
C SER A 362 37.35 -7.54 -16.28
N ARG A 363 37.81 -8.15 -15.18
CA ARG A 363 39.14 -8.78 -15.13
C ARG A 363 39.23 -9.97 -16.09
N GLN A 364 38.21 -10.82 -16.13
CA GLN A 364 38.15 -11.95 -17.06
C GLN A 364 38.17 -11.50 -18.52
N ARG A 365 37.45 -10.43 -18.86
CA ARG A 365 37.46 -9.87 -20.22
C ARG A 365 38.84 -9.32 -20.60
N ARG A 366 39.52 -8.60 -19.69
CA ARG A 366 40.89 -8.10 -19.92
C ARG A 366 41.89 -9.25 -20.11
N LEU A 367 41.76 -10.33 -19.36
CA LEU A 367 42.56 -11.55 -19.54
C LEU A 367 42.30 -12.20 -20.90
N ASN A 368 41.04 -12.38 -21.29
CA ASN A 368 40.68 -12.97 -22.59
C ASN A 368 41.19 -12.10 -23.76
N ALA A 369 41.05 -10.78 -23.67
CA ALA A 369 41.57 -9.85 -24.67
C ALA A 369 43.11 -9.94 -24.75
N GLY A 370 43.81 -9.94 -23.62
CA GLY A 370 45.27 -10.08 -23.59
C GLY A 370 45.76 -11.42 -24.19
N LEU A 371 45.05 -12.52 -23.91
CA LEU A 371 45.35 -13.83 -24.49
C LEU A 371 45.12 -13.86 -26.01
N TYR A 372 44.05 -13.21 -26.49
CA TYR A 372 43.77 -13.09 -27.91
C TYR A 372 44.89 -12.32 -28.64
N PHE A 373 45.31 -11.17 -28.11
CA PHE A 373 46.42 -10.40 -28.67
C PHE A 373 47.74 -11.17 -28.66
N LEU A 374 48.02 -11.92 -27.57
CA LEU A 374 49.22 -12.76 -27.50
C LEU A 374 49.24 -13.81 -28.61
N ARG A 375 48.09 -14.43 -28.90
CA ARG A 375 47.95 -15.39 -29.99
C ARG A 375 48.22 -14.74 -31.35
N GLN A 376 47.61 -13.59 -31.60
CA GLN A 376 47.81 -12.85 -32.85
C GLN A 376 49.28 -12.45 -33.06
N VAL A 377 49.96 -11.96 -32.03
CA VAL A 377 51.39 -11.61 -32.11
C VAL A 377 52.26 -12.83 -32.38
N ASN A 378 51.95 -13.99 -31.78
CA ASN A 378 52.67 -15.23 -32.06
C ASN A 378 52.45 -15.71 -33.50
N ASP A 379 51.21 -15.68 -34.00
CA ASP A 379 50.89 -16.07 -35.36
C ASP A 379 51.66 -15.17 -36.37
N GLU A 380 51.73 -13.85 -36.11
CA GLU A 380 52.50 -12.91 -36.94
C GLU A 380 54.03 -13.09 -36.83
N LEU A 381 54.52 -13.48 -35.64
CA LEU A 381 55.93 -13.78 -35.40
C LEU A 381 56.39 -15.02 -36.16
N ASP A 382 55.52 -16.03 -36.31
CA ASP A 382 55.79 -17.26 -37.05
C ASP A 382 55.80 -17.01 -38.58
N GLU A 383 55.03 -16.02 -39.06
CA GLU A 383 54.95 -15.66 -40.49
C GLU A 383 56.05 -14.68 -40.94
N THR A 384 56.61 -13.85 -40.04
CA THR A 384 57.57 -12.81 -40.43
C THR A 384 58.99 -13.36 -40.67
N THR A 385 59.59 -12.96 -41.79
CA THR A 385 61.00 -13.28 -42.14
C THR A 385 61.95 -12.10 -41.95
N ASP A 386 61.41 -10.89 -41.74
CA ASP A 386 62.19 -9.69 -41.44
C ASP A 386 62.62 -9.68 -39.96
N GLU A 387 63.93 -9.76 -39.71
CA GLU A 387 64.53 -9.80 -38.38
C GLU A 387 64.27 -8.52 -37.56
N ALA A 388 64.14 -7.35 -38.20
CA ALA A 388 63.83 -6.12 -37.47
C ALA A 388 62.40 -6.15 -36.92
N ARG A 389 61.43 -6.55 -37.76
CA ARG A 389 60.02 -6.71 -37.37
C ARG A 389 59.83 -7.81 -36.34
N LYS A 390 60.59 -8.91 -36.46
CA LYS A 390 60.58 -10.02 -35.52
C LYS A 390 61.00 -9.59 -34.12
N GLN A 391 62.03 -8.75 -34.00
CA GLN A 391 62.47 -8.21 -32.71
C GLN A 391 61.39 -7.31 -32.08
N GLU A 392 60.73 -6.47 -32.87
CA GLU A 392 59.61 -5.64 -32.39
C GLU A 392 58.44 -6.49 -31.86
N LEU A 393 58.08 -7.57 -32.57
CA LEU A 393 57.03 -8.49 -32.15
C LEU A 393 57.40 -9.26 -30.88
N LEU A 394 58.68 -9.65 -30.71
CA LEU A 394 59.18 -10.26 -29.47
C LEU A 394 59.05 -9.32 -28.27
N ASP A 395 59.38 -8.04 -28.44
CA ASP A 395 59.23 -7.04 -27.37
C ASP A 395 57.75 -6.81 -27.02
N LYS A 396 56.87 -6.71 -28.03
CA LYS A 396 55.40 -6.65 -27.82
C LYS A 396 54.87 -7.87 -27.07
N ARG A 397 55.29 -9.08 -27.47
CA ARG A 397 54.90 -10.33 -26.79
C ARG A 397 55.33 -10.34 -25.33
N ASN A 398 56.56 -9.94 -25.04
CA ASN A 398 57.09 -9.89 -23.67
C ASN A 398 56.31 -8.87 -22.82
N LEU A 399 55.96 -7.71 -23.38
CA LEU A 399 55.15 -6.70 -22.69
C LEU A 399 53.74 -7.24 -22.36
N ILE A 400 53.06 -7.90 -23.31
CA ILE A 400 51.74 -8.50 -23.11
C ILE A 400 51.81 -9.60 -22.03
N MET A 401 52.85 -10.44 -22.07
CA MET A 401 53.06 -11.49 -21.06
C MET A 401 53.25 -10.92 -19.65
N VAL A 402 54.03 -9.85 -19.49
CA VAL A 402 54.21 -9.19 -18.19
C VAL A 402 52.89 -8.66 -17.63
N GLU A 403 52.07 -8.03 -18.47
CA GLU A 403 50.78 -7.49 -18.05
C GLU A 403 49.76 -8.60 -17.74
N LEU A 404 49.75 -9.69 -18.50
CA LEU A 404 48.96 -10.90 -18.19
C LEU A 404 49.39 -11.51 -16.85
N PHE A 405 50.69 -11.67 -16.60
CA PHE A 405 51.20 -12.18 -15.33
C PHE A 405 50.82 -11.27 -14.15
N ARG A 406 50.91 -9.95 -14.32
CA ARG A 406 50.45 -8.98 -13.32
C ARG A 406 48.94 -9.10 -13.06
N MET A 407 48.15 -9.32 -14.11
CA MET A 407 46.71 -9.53 -14.02
C MET A 407 46.30 -10.89 -13.44
N VAL A 408 47.18 -11.90 -13.42
CA VAL A 408 46.91 -13.21 -12.78
C VAL A 408 47.42 -13.22 -11.32
N GLY A 409 48.53 -12.54 -11.04
CA GLY A 409 49.15 -12.51 -9.70
C GLY A 409 48.53 -11.53 -8.70
N SER A 410 47.69 -10.60 -9.15
CA SER A 410 46.90 -9.67 -8.30
C SER A 410 45.55 -10.26 -7.87
#